data_AF-A0A815CK03-F1
#
_entry.id   AF-A0A815CK03-F1
#
_cell.length_a   1.000
_cell.length_b   1.000
_cell.length_c   1.000
_cell.angle_alpha   90.00
_cell.angle_beta   90.00
_cell.angle_gamma   90.00
#
_symmetry.space_group_name_H-M   'P 1'
#
loop_
_entity.id
_entity.type
_entity.pdbx_description
1 polymer ?
#
loop_
_entity_poly.entity_id
_entity_poly.type
_entity_poly.pdbx_seq_one_letter_code
_entity_poly.pdbx_strand_id
1 'polypeptide(L)'
;MNNNPVSNEGLSANNNNMILSLNKRVKSLSVCIGIGIILILVTLALAAATLGVVVNRLKDKPIDRPSLDSEYAESIQISDIMIHLNELQNIATNTGGNRAINTIGFNQTLDYINNYLSFHTNFKVATKYFYVKNFILASNPILITSINGVTVNRIFSPNLSIAEFYFVQYTRSVNFADYVPISVIPNEGCSDNDWLAANSSPNGQVALVKRGVCPFVDRAVLASRYPVGNICADTPTGDATQTIVIGGHSDSVPASPGINDNGSGSVANLGLAVALARLFETSTYKKYKYRVRFCW
;
A
#
# COMPACT_ATOMS: atom_id res chain seq x y z
N MET A 1 47.09 -98.79 2.64
CA MET A 1 46.52 -97.43 2.53
C MET A 1 45.07 -97.53 2.98
N ASN A 2 44.75 -96.94 4.12
CA ASN A 2 43.42 -96.94 4.73
C ASN A 2 42.54 -95.87 4.06
N ASN A 3 41.35 -96.23 3.60
CA ASN A 3 40.27 -95.31 3.22
C ASN A 3 39.10 -95.51 4.19
N ASN A 4 38.74 -94.47 4.93
CA ASN A 4 37.46 -94.35 5.63
C ASN A 4 36.56 -93.33 4.91
N PRO A 5 35.23 -93.55 4.84
CA PRO A 5 34.31 -92.67 4.11
C PRO A 5 33.78 -91.51 4.97
N VAL A 6 33.42 -90.41 4.31
CA VAL A 6 32.76 -89.22 4.89
C VAL A 6 31.27 -89.23 4.55
N SER A 7 30.43 -88.89 5.53
CA SER A 7 28.96 -88.93 5.51
C SER A 7 28.28 -87.71 4.84
N ASN A 8 27.10 -87.97 4.28
CA ASN A 8 26.19 -87.04 3.61
C ASN A 8 25.19 -86.41 4.60
N GLU A 9 25.39 -85.17 5.06
CA GLU A 9 24.36 -84.42 5.83
C GLU A 9 24.12 -82.96 5.35
N GLY A 10 24.75 -82.52 4.25
CA GLY A 10 24.72 -81.10 3.86
C GLY A 10 23.60 -80.62 2.93
N LEU A 11 22.74 -81.49 2.39
CA LEU A 11 21.88 -81.15 1.22
C LEU A 11 20.40 -80.84 1.54
N SER A 12 19.88 -81.19 2.73
CA SER A 12 18.46 -80.99 3.05
C SER A 12 18.14 -79.62 3.69
N ALA A 13 19.02 -79.10 4.55
CA ALA A 13 18.79 -77.84 5.26
C ALA A 13 18.85 -76.59 4.36
N ASN A 14 19.59 -76.66 3.25
CA ASN A 14 19.83 -75.49 2.39
C ASN A 14 18.64 -75.14 1.49
N ASN A 15 17.90 -76.15 1.02
CA ASN A 15 16.74 -75.95 0.13
C ASN A 15 15.52 -75.37 0.87
N ASN A 16 15.28 -75.75 2.12
CA ASN A 16 14.16 -75.22 2.91
C ASN A 16 14.36 -73.74 3.26
N ASN A 17 15.58 -73.33 3.58
CA ASN A 17 15.92 -71.93 3.85
C ASN A 17 15.81 -71.05 2.60
N MET A 18 16.18 -71.58 1.43
CA MET A 18 16.06 -70.87 0.16
C MET A 18 14.58 -70.62 -0.22
N ILE A 19 13.70 -71.63 -0.09
CA ILE A 19 12.26 -71.50 -0.39
C ILE A 19 11.56 -70.54 0.58
N LEU A 20 11.91 -70.56 1.87
CA LEU A 20 11.40 -69.59 2.86
C LEU A 20 11.82 -68.16 2.54
N SER A 21 13.06 -67.96 2.04
CA SER A 21 13.56 -66.64 1.66
C SER A 21 12.86 -66.08 0.40
N LEU A 22 12.57 -66.93 -0.59
CA LEU A 22 11.83 -66.54 -1.78
C LEU A 22 10.37 -66.18 -1.43
N ASN A 23 9.69 -66.99 -0.61
CA ASN A 23 8.31 -66.70 -0.21
C ASN A 23 8.18 -65.39 0.60
N LYS A 24 9.18 -65.04 1.42
CA LYS A 24 9.23 -63.73 2.09
C LYS A 24 9.42 -62.58 1.11
N ARG A 25 10.31 -62.72 0.10
CA ARG A 25 10.53 -61.70 -0.94
C ARG A 25 9.30 -61.50 -1.82
N VAL A 26 8.61 -62.58 -2.20
CA VAL A 26 7.37 -62.51 -3.00
C VAL A 26 6.26 -61.82 -2.20
N LYS A 27 6.05 -62.19 -0.92
CA LYS A 27 5.08 -61.49 -0.06
C LYS A 27 5.41 -60.01 0.14
N SER A 28 6.68 -59.67 0.33
CA SER A 28 7.12 -58.27 0.43
C SER A 28 6.84 -57.49 -0.86
N LEU A 29 7.06 -58.10 -2.02
CA LEU A 29 6.83 -57.45 -3.31
C LEU A 29 5.34 -57.25 -3.58
N SER A 30 4.49 -58.23 -3.25
CA SER A 30 3.03 -58.10 -3.37
C SER A 30 2.46 -57.00 -2.45
N VAL A 31 3.01 -56.84 -1.24
CA VAL A 31 2.62 -55.76 -0.31
C VAL A 31 3.05 -54.39 -0.85
N CYS A 32 4.27 -54.26 -1.40
CA CYS A 32 4.74 -53.01 -2.00
C CYS A 32 3.93 -52.59 -3.23
N ILE A 33 3.55 -53.55 -4.09
CA ILE A 33 2.69 -53.27 -5.25
C ILE A 33 1.28 -52.84 -4.81
N GLY A 34 0.71 -53.50 -3.79
CA GLY A 34 -0.58 -53.11 -3.22
C GLY A 34 -0.59 -51.70 -2.63
N ILE A 35 0.45 -51.35 -1.86
CA ILE A 35 0.60 -50.00 -1.28
C ILE A 35 0.81 -48.95 -2.38
N GLY A 36 1.61 -49.26 -3.42
CA GLY A 36 1.82 -48.36 -4.55
C GLY A 36 0.54 -48.06 -5.33
N ILE A 37 -0.29 -49.08 -5.59
CA ILE A 37 -1.59 -48.91 -6.26
C ILE A 37 -2.54 -48.06 -5.41
N ILE A 38 -2.59 -48.27 -4.09
CA ILE A 38 -3.41 -47.47 -3.18
C ILE A 38 -2.96 -46.00 -3.17
N LEU A 39 -1.65 -45.72 -3.13
CA LEU A 39 -1.12 -44.36 -3.18
C LEU A 39 -1.44 -43.64 -4.51
N ILE A 40 -1.39 -44.36 -5.63
CA ILE A 40 -1.77 -43.82 -6.94
C ILE A 40 -3.27 -43.50 -6.97
N LEU A 41 -4.11 -44.40 -6.47
CA LEU A 41 -5.57 -44.17 -6.42
C LEU A 41 -5.94 -43.00 -5.50
N VAL A 42 -5.27 -42.85 -4.36
CA VAL A 42 -5.50 -41.73 -3.43
C VAL A 42 -5.05 -40.40 -4.04
N THR A 43 -3.90 -40.36 -4.73
CA THR A 43 -3.44 -39.13 -5.40
C THR A 43 -4.33 -38.72 -6.56
N LEU A 44 -4.82 -39.68 -7.37
CA LEU A 44 -5.82 -39.44 -8.42
C LEU A 44 -7.15 -38.92 -7.85
N ALA A 45 -7.62 -39.49 -6.75
CA ALA A 45 -8.85 -39.03 -6.09
C ALA A 45 -8.70 -37.60 -5.53
N LEU A 46 -7.54 -37.27 -4.94
CA LEU A 46 -7.26 -35.94 -4.40
C LEU A 46 -7.11 -34.89 -5.51
N ALA A 47 -6.50 -35.26 -6.65
CA ALA A 47 -6.41 -34.42 -7.84
C ALA A 47 -7.79 -34.16 -8.46
N ALA A 48 -8.65 -35.18 -8.54
CA ALA A 48 -10.01 -35.02 -9.02
C ALA A 48 -10.87 -34.13 -8.10
N ALA A 49 -10.72 -34.29 -6.78
CA ALA A 49 -11.44 -33.47 -5.79
C ALA A 49 -10.99 -32.00 -5.82
N THR A 50 -9.68 -31.74 -5.94
CA THR A 50 -9.15 -30.37 -6.08
C THR A 50 -9.57 -29.73 -7.40
N LEU A 51 -9.55 -30.47 -8.51
CA LEU A 51 -10.04 -29.99 -9.80
C LEU A 51 -11.55 -29.69 -9.75
N GLY A 52 -12.35 -30.53 -9.10
CA GLY A 52 -13.78 -30.28 -8.89
C GLY A 52 -14.07 -29.01 -8.09
N VAL A 53 -13.30 -28.74 -7.02
CA VAL A 53 -13.42 -27.51 -6.23
C VAL A 53 -13.00 -26.28 -7.03
N VAL A 54 -11.91 -26.37 -7.80
CA VAL A 54 -11.44 -25.26 -8.67
C VAL A 54 -12.46 -24.97 -9.76
N VAL A 55 -12.96 -25.98 -10.47
CA VAL A 55 -14.00 -25.82 -11.52
C VAL A 55 -15.30 -25.26 -10.93
N ASN A 56 -15.68 -25.66 -9.72
CA ASN A 56 -16.89 -25.12 -9.06
C ASN A 56 -16.68 -23.69 -8.52
N ARG A 57 -15.44 -23.27 -8.22
CA ARG A 57 -15.10 -21.88 -7.92
C ARG A 57 -14.95 -21.01 -9.18
N LEU A 58 -14.61 -21.62 -10.33
CA LEU A 58 -14.54 -20.97 -11.65
C LEU A 58 -15.87 -20.98 -12.42
N LYS A 59 -16.90 -21.65 -11.89
CA LYS A 59 -18.28 -21.34 -12.28
C LYS A 59 -18.57 -19.95 -11.74
N ASP A 60 -18.15 -18.95 -12.51
CA ASP A 60 -18.48 -17.56 -12.31
C ASP A 60 -19.98 -17.49 -12.06
N LYS A 61 -20.33 -17.18 -10.81
CA LYS A 61 -21.59 -16.51 -10.53
C LYS A 61 -21.54 -15.28 -11.43
N PRO A 62 -22.47 -15.08 -12.39
CA PRO A 62 -22.41 -13.93 -13.28
C PRO A 62 -22.30 -12.70 -12.38
N ILE A 63 -21.12 -12.07 -12.42
CA ILE A 63 -20.96 -10.75 -11.85
C ILE A 63 -21.84 -9.92 -12.75
N ASP A 64 -22.97 -9.46 -12.21
CA ASP A 64 -23.80 -8.46 -12.84
C ASP A 64 -22.96 -7.17 -12.89
N ARG A 65 -22.03 -7.14 -13.84
CA ARG A 65 -21.37 -5.90 -14.23
C ARG A 65 -22.48 -5.12 -14.90
N PRO A 66 -22.80 -3.89 -14.44
CA PRO A 66 -23.66 -3.03 -15.23
C PRO A 66 -23.10 -3.05 -16.65
N SER A 67 -23.88 -3.50 -17.63
CA SER A 67 -23.46 -3.36 -19.02
C SER A 67 -23.30 -1.86 -19.22
N LEU A 68 -22.06 -1.38 -19.29
CA LEU A 68 -21.83 -0.06 -19.84
C LEU A 68 -22.43 -0.13 -21.24
N ASP A 69 -23.49 0.65 -21.47
CA ASP A 69 -24.28 0.59 -22.70
C ASP A 69 -23.31 0.62 -23.88
N SER A 70 -23.29 -0.43 -24.69
CA SER A 70 -22.27 -0.57 -25.76
C SER A 70 -22.31 0.62 -26.70
N GLU A 71 -23.51 1.19 -26.88
CA GLU A 71 -23.77 2.43 -27.60
C GLU A 71 -23.00 3.63 -27.02
N TYR A 72 -22.93 3.78 -25.69
CA TYR A 72 -22.17 4.86 -25.07
C TYR A 72 -20.66 4.68 -25.25
N ALA A 73 -20.15 3.46 -25.05
CA ALA A 73 -18.74 3.16 -25.24
C ALA A 73 -18.30 3.36 -26.70
N GLU A 74 -19.15 2.98 -27.65
CA GLU A 74 -18.92 3.15 -29.09
C GLU A 74 -19.04 4.61 -29.54
N SER A 75 -19.78 5.45 -28.82
CA SER A 75 -19.89 6.89 -29.12
C SER A 75 -18.62 7.69 -28.81
N ILE A 76 -17.69 7.15 -28.03
CA ILE A 76 -16.44 7.83 -27.66
C ILE A 76 -15.39 7.60 -28.75
N GLN A 77 -15.10 8.63 -29.53
CA GLN A 77 -14.12 8.54 -30.62
C GLN A 77 -12.74 9.07 -30.21
N ILE A 78 -11.69 8.34 -30.59
CA ILE A 78 -10.29 8.74 -30.35
C ILE A 78 -9.98 10.09 -31.03
N SER A 79 -10.52 10.32 -32.24
CA SER A 79 -10.34 11.57 -32.98
C SER A 79 -10.79 12.80 -32.18
N ASP A 80 -11.91 12.70 -31.49
CA ASP A 80 -12.47 13.79 -30.70
C ASP A 80 -11.58 14.09 -29.49
N ILE A 81 -11.08 13.04 -28.82
CA ILE A 81 -10.12 13.16 -27.71
C ILE A 81 -8.82 13.83 -28.17
N MET A 82 -8.29 13.45 -29.35
CA MET A 82 -7.02 13.98 -29.86
C MET A 82 -7.10 15.48 -30.19
N ILE A 83 -8.26 15.98 -30.62
CA ILE A 83 -8.48 17.43 -30.83
C ILE A 83 -8.28 18.18 -29.50
N HIS A 84 -8.90 17.70 -28.42
CA HIS A 84 -8.79 18.32 -27.11
C HIS A 84 -7.38 18.22 -26.52
N LEU A 85 -6.70 17.09 -26.69
CA LEU A 85 -5.32 16.91 -26.23
C LEU A 85 -4.36 17.89 -26.91
N ASN A 86 -4.50 18.11 -28.22
CA ASN A 86 -3.70 19.10 -28.94
C ASN A 86 -3.95 20.52 -28.43
N GLU A 87 -5.19 20.87 -28.12
CA GLU A 87 -5.49 22.21 -27.59
C GLU A 87 -4.90 22.43 -26.20
N LEU A 88 -5.00 21.43 -25.31
CA LEU A 88 -4.33 21.49 -24.02
C LEU A 88 -2.79 21.59 -24.17
N GLN A 89 -2.20 20.90 -25.15
CA GLN A 89 -0.77 21.04 -25.43
C GLN A 89 -0.43 22.45 -25.92
N ASN A 90 -1.24 23.05 -26.81
CA ASN A 90 -1.06 24.42 -27.28
C ASN A 90 -1.11 25.43 -26.12
N ILE A 91 -2.10 25.29 -25.23
CA ILE A 91 -2.21 26.13 -24.02
C ILE A 91 -0.93 26.03 -23.19
N ALA A 92 -0.42 24.82 -22.92
CA ALA A 92 0.82 24.64 -22.16
C ALA A 92 2.01 25.31 -22.85
N THR A 93 2.22 25.04 -24.14
CA THR A 93 3.33 25.59 -24.92
C THR A 93 3.32 27.12 -24.91
N ASN A 94 2.15 27.74 -25.07
CA ASN A 94 2.00 29.18 -25.16
C ASN A 94 2.05 29.90 -23.79
N THR A 95 2.01 29.17 -22.67
CA THR A 95 1.93 29.75 -21.32
C THR A 95 3.08 29.34 -20.39
N GLY A 96 4.24 29.03 -20.96
CA GLY A 96 5.45 28.69 -20.19
C GLY A 96 5.69 27.19 -20.01
N GLY A 97 5.18 26.38 -20.94
CA GLY A 97 5.46 24.95 -21.05
C GLY A 97 4.68 24.05 -20.09
N ASN A 98 3.71 24.58 -19.33
CA ASN A 98 2.95 23.79 -18.37
C ASN A 98 1.55 24.37 -18.10
N ARG A 99 0.70 23.58 -17.45
CA ARG A 99 -0.65 23.96 -16.98
C ARG A 99 -0.79 23.67 -15.49
N ALA A 100 0.28 23.87 -14.73
CA ALA A 100 0.30 23.60 -13.29
C ALA A 100 -0.64 24.56 -12.56
N ILE A 101 -1.19 24.13 -11.43
CA ILE A 101 -2.07 24.99 -10.62
C ILE A 101 -1.40 26.34 -10.32
N ASN A 102 -2.21 27.42 -10.29
CA ASN A 102 -1.75 28.80 -10.10
C ASN A 102 -0.84 29.34 -11.24
N THR A 103 -1.01 28.85 -12.47
CA THR A 103 -0.36 29.37 -13.68
C THR A 103 -1.36 29.90 -14.70
N ILE A 104 -0.91 30.71 -15.66
CA ILE A 104 -1.73 31.18 -16.79
C ILE A 104 -2.29 29.99 -17.58
N GLY A 105 -1.47 28.96 -17.83
CA GLY A 105 -1.89 27.76 -18.56
C GLY A 105 -3.01 26.98 -17.88
N PHE A 106 -3.01 26.91 -16.55
CA PHE A 106 -4.10 26.29 -15.79
C PHE A 106 -5.42 27.07 -15.94
N ASN A 107 -5.38 28.40 -15.82
CA ASN A 107 -6.58 29.23 -15.99
C ASN A 107 -7.16 29.10 -17.41
N GLN A 108 -6.32 29.19 -18.44
CA GLN A 108 -6.76 29.01 -19.83
C GLN A 108 -7.32 27.61 -20.11
N THR A 109 -6.80 26.57 -19.43
CA THR A 109 -7.36 25.21 -19.50
C THR A 109 -8.80 25.16 -18.98
N LEU A 110 -9.06 25.80 -17.83
CA LEU A 110 -10.40 25.85 -17.25
C LEU A 110 -11.36 26.63 -18.15
N ASP A 111 -10.92 27.77 -18.70
CA ASP A 111 -11.72 28.56 -19.63
C ASP A 111 -12.09 27.76 -20.88
N TYR A 112 -11.13 27.03 -21.46
CA TYR A 112 -11.36 26.16 -22.61
C TYR A 112 -12.44 25.11 -22.34
N ILE A 113 -12.30 24.36 -21.24
CA ILE A 113 -13.24 23.29 -20.87
C ILE A 113 -14.63 23.87 -20.58
N ASN A 114 -14.70 24.95 -19.81
CA ASN A 114 -15.96 25.60 -19.45
C ASN A 114 -16.72 26.10 -20.69
N ASN A 115 -16.01 26.76 -21.62
CA ASN A 115 -16.59 27.27 -22.85
C ASN A 115 -17.05 26.13 -23.78
N TYR A 116 -16.23 25.09 -23.93
CA TYR A 116 -16.56 23.95 -24.80
C TYR A 116 -17.81 23.21 -24.31
N LEU A 117 -17.89 22.92 -23.00
CA LEU A 117 -19.08 22.30 -22.40
C LEU A 117 -20.32 23.18 -22.54
N SER A 118 -20.20 24.48 -22.31
CA SER A 118 -21.32 25.42 -22.40
C SER A 118 -21.86 25.56 -23.83
N PHE A 119 -20.99 25.43 -24.84
CA PHE A 119 -21.38 25.58 -26.25
C PHE A 119 -21.92 24.28 -26.87
N HIS A 120 -21.34 23.12 -26.52
CA HIS A 120 -21.64 21.85 -27.19
C HIS A 120 -22.59 20.93 -26.41
N THR A 121 -22.99 21.30 -25.20
CA THR A 121 -23.88 20.48 -24.36
C THR A 121 -24.98 21.33 -23.73
N ASN A 122 -26.00 20.66 -23.19
CA ASN A 122 -27.01 21.28 -22.34
C ASN A 122 -26.69 21.14 -20.84
N PHE A 123 -25.43 20.86 -20.48
CA PHE A 123 -25.03 20.62 -19.09
C PHE A 123 -25.05 21.90 -18.26
N LYS A 124 -25.34 21.76 -16.97
CA LYS A 124 -25.19 22.85 -16.00
C LYS A 124 -23.72 22.91 -15.55
N VAL A 125 -22.95 23.78 -16.18
CA VAL A 125 -21.52 23.95 -15.88
C VAL A 125 -21.35 24.96 -14.73
N ALA A 126 -20.53 24.63 -13.74
CA ALA A 126 -20.22 25.51 -12.62
C ALA A 126 -18.73 25.38 -12.22
N THR A 127 -18.02 26.50 -12.18
CA THR A 127 -16.63 26.56 -11.70
C THR A 127 -16.60 26.84 -10.21
N LYS A 128 -15.91 26.00 -9.43
CA LYS A 128 -15.69 26.19 -7.99
C LYS A 128 -14.21 26.39 -7.71
N TYR A 129 -13.87 27.53 -7.12
CA TYR A 129 -12.53 27.83 -6.67
C TYR A 129 -12.35 27.35 -5.23
N PHE A 130 -11.19 26.77 -4.94
CA PHE A 130 -10.77 26.42 -3.59
C PHE A 130 -9.30 26.78 -3.42
N TYR A 131 -8.91 27.07 -2.17
CA TYR A 131 -7.54 27.38 -1.85
C TYR A 131 -6.71 26.10 -1.85
N VAL A 132 -5.56 26.16 -2.53
CA VAL A 132 -4.51 25.16 -2.40
C VAL A 132 -3.34 25.75 -1.66
N LYS A 133 -2.70 24.94 -0.82
CA LYS A 133 -1.46 25.33 -0.16
C LYS A 133 -0.34 25.30 -1.21
N ASN A 134 0.05 26.46 -1.69
CA ASN A 134 1.18 26.56 -2.60
C ASN A 134 2.49 26.42 -1.81
N PHE A 135 3.38 25.55 -2.27
CA PHE A 135 4.73 25.45 -1.74
C PHE A 135 5.67 26.17 -2.70
N ILE A 136 6.21 27.30 -2.25
CA ILE A 136 7.22 28.06 -3.00
C ILE A 136 8.53 27.94 -2.24
N LEU A 137 9.60 27.59 -2.96
CA LEU A 137 10.93 27.61 -2.42
C LEU A 137 11.35 29.07 -2.19
N ALA A 138 11.56 29.45 -0.91
CA ALA A 138 11.92 30.82 -0.55
C ALA A 138 13.32 31.21 -1.06
N SER A 139 14.26 30.27 -1.05
CA SER A 139 15.61 30.40 -1.58
C SER A 139 16.18 29.02 -1.90
N ASN A 140 17.18 28.95 -2.77
CA ASN A 140 17.89 27.69 -3.00
C ASN A 140 18.40 27.11 -1.66
N PRO A 141 18.14 25.84 -1.37
CA PRO A 141 18.61 25.22 -0.15
C PRO A 141 20.14 25.11 -0.18
N ILE A 142 20.74 25.16 1.00
CA ILE A 142 22.17 25.01 1.19
C ILE A 142 22.38 23.79 2.09
N LEU A 143 23.25 22.89 1.68
CA LEU A 143 23.65 21.73 2.48
C LEU A 143 25.17 21.66 2.54
N ILE A 144 25.72 21.81 3.74
CA ILE A 144 27.14 21.66 4.01
C ILE A 144 27.31 20.42 4.88
N THR A 145 28.09 19.46 4.40
CA THR A 145 28.37 18.22 5.13
C THR A 145 29.80 18.23 5.64
N SER A 146 30.02 17.78 6.88
CA SER A 146 31.35 17.47 7.41
C SER A 146 31.44 15.98 7.71
N ILE A 147 32.36 15.27 7.06
CA ILE A 147 32.59 13.84 7.26
C ILE A 147 34.08 13.66 7.53
N ASN A 148 34.43 13.06 8.68
CA ASN A 148 35.82 12.86 9.11
C ASN A 148 36.66 14.16 9.07
N GLY A 149 36.05 15.30 9.42
CA GLY A 149 36.70 16.61 9.40
C GLY A 149 36.80 17.27 8.02
N VAL A 150 36.36 16.60 6.95
CA VAL A 150 36.33 17.17 5.61
C VAL A 150 34.98 17.83 5.36
N THR A 151 35.00 19.13 5.10
CA THR A 151 33.80 19.91 4.82
C THR A 151 33.59 20.07 3.32
N VAL A 152 32.36 19.78 2.87
CA VAL A 152 31.95 19.87 1.46
C VAL A 152 30.64 20.63 1.36
N ASN A 153 30.59 21.65 0.51
CA ASN A 153 29.35 22.32 0.13
C ASN A 153 28.68 21.52 -1.00
N ARG A 154 27.46 21.05 -0.77
CA ARG A 154 26.72 20.20 -1.72
C ARG A 154 26.01 21.05 -2.76
N ILE A 155 25.95 20.53 -3.98
CA ILE A 155 25.35 21.21 -5.11
C ILE A 155 23.84 20.96 -5.14
N PHE A 156 23.06 22.02 -4.93
CA PHE A 156 21.64 22.03 -5.27
C PHE A 156 21.47 22.45 -6.74
N SER A 157 20.63 21.72 -7.48
CA SER A 157 20.24 22.12 -8.84
C SER A 157 18.86 21.57 -9.20
N PRO A 158 18.04 22.32 -9.98
CA PRO A 158 16.85 21.77 -10.62
C PRO A 158 17.16 20.70 -11.68
N ASN A 159 18.40 20.66 -12.20
CA ASN A 159 18.83 19.65 -13.17
C ASN A 159 19.31 18.39 -12.44
N LEU A 160 18.60 17.28 -12.67
CA LEU A 160 18.86 16.02 -11.98
C LEU A 160 20.28 15.46 -12.25
N SER A 161 20.88 15.78 -13.38
CA SER A 161 22.20 15.25 -13.76
C SER A 161 23.36 15.85 -12.97
N ILE A 162 23.15 16.95 -12.25
CA ILE A 162 24.21 17.68 -11.53
C ILE A 162 23.90 17.95 -10.05
N ALA A 163 22.66 17.70 -9.61
CA ALA A 163 22.31 17.92 -8.22
C ALA A 163 22.82 16.79 -7.33
N GLU A 164 23.47 17.13 -6.22
CA GLU A 164 23.90 16.17 -5.20
C GLU A 164 22.84 15.95 -4.13
N PHE A 165 21.88 16.87 -4.00
CA PHE A 165 20.75 16.75 -3.08
C PHE A 165 19.51 17.51 -3.55
N TYR A 166 18.37 17.11 -2.99
CA TYR A 166 17.07 17.74 -3.21
C TYR A 166 16.36 17.95 -1.89
N PHE A 167 15.41 18.88 -1.88
CA PHE A 167 14.46 19.01 -0.79
C PHE A 167 13.19 18.23 -1.12
N VAL A 168 12.47 17.78 -0.09
CA VAL A 168 11.12 17.24 -0.24
C VAL A 168 10.14 18.41 -0.21
N GLN A 169 9.20 18.46 -1.16
CA GLN A 169 8.16 19.48 -1.18
C GLN A 169 7.42 19.48 0.17
N TYR A 170 7.05 20.66 0.67
CA TYR A 170 6.45 20.86 2.00
C TYR A 170 7.40 20.69 3.20
N THR A 171 8.71 20.54 2.96
CA THR A 171 9.69 20.65 4.04
C THR A 171 9.67 22.04 4.67
N ARG A 172 9.96 22.12 5.97
CA ARG A 172 10.10 23.40 6.67
C ARG A 172 11.50 23.95 6.45
N SER A 173 11.62 25.27 6.41
CA SER A 173 12.92 25.93 6.50
C SER A 173 13.56 25.58 7.83
N VAL A 174 14.81 25.14 7.79
CA VAL A 174 15.66 24.96 8.96
C VAL A 174 16.95 25.71 8.70
N ASN A 175 17.42 26.44 9.71
CA ASN A 175 18.71 27.10 9.68
C ASN A 175 19.43 26.73 10.98
N PHE A 176 20.55 26.02 10.85
CA PHE A 176 21.38 25.65 11.98
C PHE A 176 22.47 26.70 12.13
N ALA A 177 22.59 27.29 13.33
CA ALA A 177 23.65 28.24 13.63
C ALA A 177 25.04 27.56 13.67
N ASP A 178 25.07 26.28 14.05
CA ASP A 178 26.25 25.44 14.17
C ASP A 178 26.01 24.04 13.56
N TYR A 179 27.08 23.26 13.37
CA TYR A 179 26.96 21.89 12.90
C TYR A 179 26.18 21.02 13.89
N VAL A 180 25.14 20.34 13.38
CA VAL A 180 24.34 19.38 14.14
C VAL A 180 24.82 17.96 13.84
N PRO A 181 25.01 17.10 14.86
CA PRO A 181 25.38 15.71 14.64
C PRO A 181 24.29 14.94 13.88
N ILE A 182 24.72 13.88 13.20
CA ILE A 182 23.85 12.97 12.48
C ILE A 182 23.62 11.71 13.31
N SER A 183 22.37 11.33 13.52
CA SER A 183 22.00 9.99 14.00
C SER A 183 21.65 9.12 12.80
N VAL A 184 22.36 8.00 12.63
CA VAL A 184 22.07 7.04 11.55
C VAL A 184 20.97 6.11 12.02
N ILE A 185 19.83 6.13 11.32
CA ILE A 185 18.71 5.24 11.62
C ILE A 185 18.93 3.93 10.86
N PRO A 186 18.99 2.77 11.54
CA PRO A 186 19.17 1.48 10.89
C PRO A 186 17.99 1.12 9.98
N ASN A 187 18.20 0.12 9.13
CA ASN A 187 17.24 -0.35 8.13
C ASN A 187 16.80 0.79 7.19
N GLU A 188 15.49 1.05 7.10
CA GLU A 188 14.90 2.07 6.23
C GLU A 188 14.09 3.11 7.02
N GLY A 189 14.15 3.05 8.36
CA GLY A 189 13.44 3.97 9.26
C GLY A 189 11.92 3.89 9.17
N CYS A 190 11.37 2.70 8.87
CA CYS A 190 9.95 2.50 8.60
C CYS A 190 9.14 2.08 9.83
N SER A 191 9.80 1.73 10.93
CA SER A 191 9.15 1.30 12.17
C SER A 191 9.81 1.96 13.38
N ASP A 192 9.08 2.12 14.49
CA ASP A 192 9.66 2.67 15.73
C ASP A 192 10.90 1.90 16.21
N ASN A 193 10.94 0.58 15.97
CA ASN A 193 12.09 -0.25 16.30
C ASN A 193 13.37 0.20 15.59
N ASP A 194 13.27 0.71 14.35
CA ASP A 194 14.42 1.25 13.63
C ASP A 194 14.96 2.50 14.34
N TRP A 195 14.07 3.36 14.83
CA TRP A 195 14.43 4.61 15.50
C TRP A 195 14.97 4.39 16.91
N LEU A 196 14.44 3.38 17.62
CA LEU A 196 14.91 2.95 18.93
C LEU A 196 16.24 2.20 18.87
N ALA A 197 16.54 1.55 17.74
CA ALA A 197 17.80 0.84 17.52
C ALA A 197 18.96 1.75 17.03
N ALA A 198 18.73 3.07 16.91
CA ALA A 198 19.78 4.00 16.54
C ALA A 198 20.89 4.07 17.60
N ASN A 199 22.15 4.06 17.18
CA ASN A 199 23.32 4.08 18.08
C ASN A 199 23.35 5.32 18.99
N SER A 200 22.79 6.44 18.53
CA SER A 200 22.56 7.65 19.32
C SER A 200 21.11 8.09 19.18
N SER A 201 20.52 8.58 20.28
CA SER A 201 19.17 9.14 20.23
C SER A 201 19.10 10.22 19.14
N PRO A 202 18.12 10.17 18.23
CA PRO A 202 17.96 11.18 17.19
C PRO A 202 17.46 12.52 17.75
N ASN A 203 17.14 12.61 19.04
CA ASN A 203 16.63 13.82 19.67
C ASN A 203 17.69 14.94 19.62
N GLY A 204 17.32 16.09 19.03
CA GLY A 204 18.23 17.21 18.81
C GLY A 204 19.29 16.97 17.73
N GLN A 205 19.19 15.87 16.97
CA GLN A 205 20.12 15.49 15.91
C GLN A 205 19.42 15.48 14.54
N VAL A 206 20.20 15.45 13.45
CA VAL A 206 19.66 15.19 12.11
C VAL A 206 19.63 13.69 11.87
N ALA A 207 18.46 13.12 11.62
CA ALA A 207 18.33 11.70 11.29
C ALA A 207 18.76 11.44 9.83
N LEU A 208 19.74 10.55 9.63
CA LEU A 208 20.08 10.00 8.31
C LEU A 208 19.35 8.68 8.12
N VAL A 209 18.37 8.69 7.20
CA VAL A 209 17.51 7.54 6.91
C VAL A 209 17.72 7.11 5.47
N LYS A 210 18.05 5.83 5.26
CA LYS A 210 18.22 5.26 3.92
C LYS A 210 16.88 5.16 3.20
N ARG A 211 16.77 5.65 1.96
CA ARG A 211 15.58 5.49 1.10
C ARG A 211 15.21 4.01 0.95
N GLY A 212 13.91 3.71 0.98
CA GLY A 212 13.39 2.35 1.06
C GLY A 212 11.90 2.26 0.75
N VAL A 213 11.23 1.24 1.29
CA VAL A 213 9.86 0.84 0.94
C VAL A 213 8.77 1.74 1.52
N CYS A 214 8.99 2.31 2.72
CA CYS A 214 8.00 3.19 3.32
C CYS A 214 8.11 4.64 2.78
N PRO A 215 6.97 5.35 2.65
CA PRO A 215 6.89 6.76 2.28
C PRO A 215 7.85 7.69 3.07
N PHE A 216 8.23 8.81 2.44
CA PHE A 216 8.99 9.87 3.12
C PHE A 216 8.22 10.48 4.30
N VAL A 217 6.89 10.56 4.18
CA VAL A 217 6.01 11.07 5.25
C VAL A 217 6.10 10.18 6.49
N ASP A 218 6.05 8.86 6.36
CA ASP A 218 6.10 7.95 7.50
C ASP A 218 7.39 8.12 8.31
N ARG A 219 8.51 8.34 7.62
CA ARG A 219 9.82 8.60 8.23
C ARG A 219 9.88 9.97 8.86
N ALA A 220 9.30 10.99 8.21
CA ALA A 220 9.20 12.33 8.77
C ALA A 220 8.30 12.33 10.02
N VAL A 221 7.22 11.54 10.02
CA VAL A 221 6.31 11.33 11.14
C VAL A 221 7.01 10.56 12.26
N LEU A 222 7.80 9.53 11.96
CA LEU A 222 8.63 8.83 12.95
C LEU A 222 9.71 9.74 13.55
N ALA A 223 10.36 10.56 12.73
CA ALA A 223 11.29 11.60 13.17
C ALA A 223 10.59 12.62 14.08
N SER A 224 9.33 12.97 13.77
CA SER A 224 8.53 13.94 14.52
C SER A 224 7.71 13.33 15.66
N ARG A 225 7.60 12.00 15.78
CA ARG A 225 6.84 11.31 16.84
C ARG A 225 7.42 11.53 18.23
N TYR A 226 8.58 12.16 18.28
CA TYR A 226 9.09 12.90 19.41
C TYR A 226 8.93 14.43 19.17
N PRO A 227 7.74 15.10 19.21
CA PRO A 227 6.32 14.71 19.44
C PRO A 227 5.24 15.21 18.40
N VAL A 228 4.13 14.45 18.17
CA VAL A 228 2.70 14.89 17.93
C VAL A 228 1.72 13.69 17.83
N GLY A 229 0.41 13.88 18.13
CA GLY A 229 -0.61 12.82 18.38
C GLY A 229 -1.89 12.81 17.52
N ASN A 230 -2.81 11.87 17.83
CA ASN A 230 -4.10 11.53 17.18
C ASN A 230 -5.31 12.03 18.02
N ILE A 231 -6.49 12.26 17.41
CA ILE A 231 -7.71 12.71 18.10
C ILE A 231 -8.82 11.66 18.01
N CYS A 232 -9.36 11.23 19.17
CA CYS A 232 -10.57 10.41 19.27
C CYS A 232 -11.58 11.00 20.28
N ALA A 233 -12.88 10.90 19.99
CA ALA A 233 -13.98 11.39 20.80
C ALA A 233 -15.07 10.33 21.00
N ASP A 234 -15.48 10.09 22.25
CA ASP A 234 -16.55 9.15 22.61
C ASP A 234 -17.89 9.86 22.85
N THR A 235 -19.00 9.18 22.56
CA THR A 235 -20.32 9.62 23.03
C THR A 235 -20.41 9.55 24.56
N PRO A 236 -21.15 10.49 25.20
CA PRO A 236 -21.23 10.55 26.66
C PRO A 236 -22.05 9.41 27.28
N THR A 237 -22.79 8.65 26.47
CA THR A 237 -23.59 7.50 26.91
C THR A 237 -23.44 6.31 25.95
N GLY A 238 -23.99 5.16 26.33
CA GLY A 238 -23.81 3.88 25.63
C GLY A 238 -22.93 2.92 26.41
N ASP A 239 -23.02 1.62 26.10
CA ASP A 239 -22.15 0.63 26.74
C ASP A 239 -20.71 0.76 26.23
N ALA A 240 -19.80 1.14 27.11
CA ALA A 240 -18.38 1.30 26.79
C ALA A 240 -17.68 -0.04 26.44
N THR A 241 -18.23 -1.16 26.89
CA THR A 241 -17.70 -2.50 26.58
C THR A 241 -18.10 -2.97 25.18
N GLN A 242 -19.09 -2.30 24.57
CA GLN A 242 -19.57 -2.55 23.22
C GLN A 242 -19.55 -1.24 22.43
N THR A 243 -18.36 -0.87 21.95
CA THR A 243 -18.11 0.40 21.25
C THR A 243 -18.14 0.20 19.74
N ILE A 244 -18.91 1.04 19.06
CA ILE A 244 -18.87 1.20 17.61
C ILE A 244 -17.86 2.29 17.30
N VAL A 245 -16.81 1.96 16.54
CA VAL A 245 -15.78 2.94 16.13
C VAL A 245 -16.03 3.37 14.70
N ILE A 246 -16.02 4.67 14.47
CA ILE A 246 -16.17 5.30 13.16
C ILE A 246 -14.96 6.20 12.96
N GLY A 247 -14.23 6.00 11.87
CA GLY A 247 -12.94 6.64 11.63
C GLY A 247 -12.80 7.15 10.21
N GLY A 248 -11.97 8.17 10.05
CA GLY A 248 -11.46 8.65 8.78
C GLY A 248 -10.09 9.27 9.04
N HIS A 249 -9.10 8.94 8.22
CA HIS A 249 -7.79 9.57 8.37
C HIS A 249 -7.85 11.01 7.85
N SER A 250 -7.21 11.91 8.59
CA SER A 250 -7.32 13.37 8.42
C SER A 250 -6.23 13.97 7.52
N ASP A 251 -5.33 13.15 7.00
CA ASP A 251 -4.27 13.53 6.08
C ASP A 251 -4.68 13.33 4.60
N SER A 252 -3.87 13.88 3.69
CA SER A 252 -3.99 13.70 2.25
C SER A 252 -2.61 13.56 1.60
N VAL A 253 -2.57 13.06 0.37
CA VAL A 253 -1.34 13.13 -0.44
C VAL A 253 -1.16 14.53 -1.02
N PRO A 254 0.07 15.03 -1.25
CA PRO A 254 0.24 16.37 -1.80
C PRO A 254 -0.31 16.58 -3.21
N ALA A 255 -0.43 15.50 -3.99
CA ALA A 255 -1.00 15.51 -5.33
C ALA A 255 -2.54 15.62 -5.33
N SER A 256 -3.19 15.56 -4.16
CA SER A 256 -4.64 15.61 -4.01
C SER A 256 -5.03 16.41 -2.77
N PRO A 257 -6.04 17.31 -2.84
CA PRO A 257 -6.60 17.95 -1.65
C PRO A 257 -7.17 16.96 -0.64
N GLY A 258 -7.24 15.69 -1.02
CA GLY A 258 -7.79 14.62 -0.23
C GLY A 258 -9.28 14.76 0.02
N ILE A 259 -10.01 15.62 -0.71
CA ILE A 259 -11.46 15.84 -0.46
C ILE A 259 -12.26 14.54 -0.49
N ASN A 260 -11.89 13.57 -1.32
CA ASN A 260 -12.48 12.23 -1.29
C ASN A 260 -11.56 11.16 -0.65
N ASP A 261 -10.27 11.47 -0.47
CA ASP A 261 -9.25 10.57 0.07
C ASP A 261 -8.29 11.35 1.01
N ASN A 262 -8.66 11.59 2.27
CA ASN A 262 -9.91 11.13 2.91
C ASN A 262 -10.63 12.20 3.77
N GLY A 263 -10.64 13.42 3.27
CA GLY A 263 -11.47 14.53 3.74
C GLY A 263 -12.96 14.19 3.77
N SER A 264 -13.50 13.45 2.80
CA SER A 264 -14.91 13.05 2.76
C SER A 264 -15.25 12.12 3.92
N GLY A 265 -14.42 11.10 4.17
CA GLY A 265 -14.53 10.23 5.34
C GLY A 265 -14.35 11.01 6.64
N SER A 266 -13.36 11.89 6.72
CA SER A 266 -13.09 12.71 7.92
C SER A 266 -14.22 13.67 8.28
N VAL A 267 -14.81 14.39 7.32
CA VAL A 267 -15.94 15.30 7.58
C VAL A 267 -17.27 14.59 7.68
N ALA A 268 -17.45 13.45 7.02
CA ALA A 268 -18.61 12.58 7.27
C ALA A 268 -18.57 12.05 8.71
N ASN A 269 -17.39 11.65 9.19
CA ASN A 269 -17.17 11.22 10.57
C ASN A 269 -17.49 12.35 11.57
N LEU A 270 -17.02 13.57 11.29
CA LEU A 270 -17.30 14.76 12.11
C LEU A 270 -18.77 15.18 12.08
N GLY A 271 -19.38 15.19 10.89
CA GLY A 271 -20.80 15.50 10.72
C GLY A 271 -21.70 14.50 11.43
N LEU A 272 -21.36 13.21 11.39
CA LEU A 272 -22.06 12.17 12.13
C LEU A 272 -21.91 12.35 13.64
N ALA A 273 -20.70 12.69 14.13
CA ALA A 273 -20.46 12.99 15.54
C ALA A 273 -21.32 14.19 16.02
N VAL A 274 -21.37 15.27 15.24
CA VAL A 274 -22.14 16.48 15.57
C VAL A 274 -23.65 16.26 15.45
N ALA A 275 -24.11 15.52 14.45
CA ALA A 275 -25.52 15.17 14.32
C ALA A 275 -25.99 14.30 15.49
N LEU A 276 -25.19 13.30 15.87
CA LEU A 276 -25.45 12.47 17.03
C LEU A 276 -25.43 13.29 18.34
N ALA A 277 -24.51 14.25 18.46
CA ALA A 277 -24.47 15.23 19.55
C ALA A 277 -25.78 16.06 19.66
N ARG A 278 -26.28 16.61 18.55
CA ARG A 278 -27.53 17.41 18.54
C ARG A 278 -28.77 16.59 18.87
N LEU A 279 -28.78 15.31 18.51
CA LEU A 279 -29.84 14.39 18.94
C LEU A 279 -29.83 14.18 20.45
N PHE A 280 -28.65 14.22 21.10
CA PHE A 280 -28.59 14.24 22.56
C PHE A 280 -29.15 15.54 23.17
N GLU A 281 -28.97 16.69 22.51
CA GLU A 281 -29.42 17.99 23.02
C GLU A 281 -30.93 18.24 22.87
N THR A 282 -31.55 17.70 21.81
CA THR A 282 -32.96 17.97 21.45
C THR A 282 -33.92 16.89 21.91
N SER A 283 -33.43 15.67 22.15
CA SER A 283 -34.23 14.62 22.76
C SER A 283 -34.08 14.69 24.27
N THR A 284 -35.18 14.49 24.99
CA THR A 284 -35.13 14.04 26.37
C THR A 284 -34.49 12.64 26.35
N TYR A 285 -33.15 12.62 26.32
CA TYR A 285 -32.23 11.48 26.21
C TYR A 285 -32.87 10.09 26.12
N LYS A 286 -32.91 9.48 24.93
CA LYS A 286 -32.89 8.01 24.84
C LYS A 286 -31.44 7.55 24.89
N LYS A 287 -31.08 6.83 25.96
CA LYS A 287 -29.77 6.18 26.13
C LYS A 287 -29.57 5.20 24.97
N TYR A 288 -28.56 5.43 24.15
CA TYR A 288 -28.20 4.49 23.09
C TYR A 288 -27.65 3.20 23.71
N LYS A 289 -27.90 2.07 23.05
CA LYS A 289 -27.46 0.75 23.53
C LYS A 289 -25.93 0.62 23.52
N TYR A 290 -25.26 1.17 22.50
CA TYR A 290 -23.82 1.08 22.29
C TYR A 290 -23.16 2.46 22.40
N ARG A 291 -21.91 2.53 22.88
CA ARG A 291 -21.08 3.75 22.81
C ARG A 291 -20.57 3.92 21.38
N VAL A 292 -20.53 5.14 20.87
CA VAL A 292 -19.94 5.44 19.56
C VAL A 292 -18.67 6.27 19.76
N ARG A 293 -17.57 5.88 19.10
CA ARG A 293 -16.26 6.54 19.13
C ARG A 293 -15.89 7.03 17.75
N PHE A 294 -15.54 8.31 17.63
CA PHE A 294 -15.12 8.97 16.40
C PHE A 294 -13.63 9.28 16.46
N CYS A 295 -12.81 8.83 15.50
CA CYS A 295 -11.34 9.03 15.49
C CYS A 295 -10.83 9.63 14.18
N TRP A 296 -9.72 10.39 14.24
CA TRP A 296 -9.07 11.09 13.13
C TRP A 296 -7.53 11.08 13.16
#